data_AF-A0A1G9BPK1-F1
#
_entry.id   AF-A0A1G9BPK1-F1
#
_cell.length_a   1.000
_cell.length_b   1.000
_cell.length_c   1.000
_cell.angle_alpha   90.00
_cell.angle_beta   90.00
_cell.angle_gamma   90.00
#
_symmetry.space_group_name_H-M   'P 1'
#
loop_
_entity.id
_entity.type
_entity.pdbx_description
1 polymer ?
#
loop_
_entity_poly.entity_id
_entity_poly.type
_entity_poly.pdbx_seq_one_letter_code
_entity_poly.pdbx_strand_id
1 'polypeptide(L)'
;MRAGNWGRETLQRPYCIGPANGGAPVAGTGVRWEEPAMSEQDSTPEAVAMATPVEVAAEGVVEETPKETAQATPPAVPVASDHPDRWGRVDADGTVYVKTEDGERAVGSWQAGEPVEGLAHFARRFDDLRTEVELHVSRLKSGAGDPKHALTSAKHVKEQLAEAAVVGDLKALAARVEYVLVQAEAGMEKAKEAKEAARAQSVARKQALVDEAESIANESTQWKVAGDRLRQILDEWKTIRGVDRKTDEQLWRRFSKARDAFNRRRGSHFADLDRQRSVAKTSKQSLVEEAEKLVDSDDWGTTAGRYKELMVEWKAAGRAPKEADDALWQRFRAAQDAFFQKRSEAFSERDAEFTANAKLKEELLAEAEGIDPAGDLETARNQLYKIQERWDAIGKVPRERIRELEGKLRAIEERVRGAVDAQWRRSDPEAEARVAQFRERVEQFEAQAAKARAAGDKRRIEQAEAQAAQWREWLAAAEQALATR
;
A
#
# COMPACT_ATOMS: atom_id res chain seq x y z
N MET A 1 -58.41 38.69 -23.61
CA MET A 1 -57.32 39.68 -23.77
C MET A 1 -56.12 39.00 -24.43
N ARG A 2 -55.52 39.64 -25.44
CA ARG A 2 -54.27 39.32 -26.17
C ARG A 2 -53.83 37.85 -26.27
N ALA A 3 -54.09 37.27 -27.44
CA ALA A 3 -53.25 36.25 -28.06
C ALA A 3 -52.30 36.89 -29.10
N GLY A 4 -51.23 36.19 -29.46
CA GLY A 4 -50.29 36.48 -30.55
C GLY A 4 -49.25 35.35 -30.60
N ASN A 5 -49.09 34.48 -31.60
CA ASN A 5 -49.34 34.44 -33.05
C ASN A 5 -48.12 34.85 -33.91
N TRP A 6 -47.87 34.07 -34.99
CA TRP A 6 -46.81 34.15 -36.00
C TRP A 6 -45.37 33.81 -35.53
N GLY A 7 -44.51 33.11 -36.31
CA GLY A 7 -44.72 32.45 -37.60
C GLY A 7 -43.47 31.72 -38.15
N ARG A 8 -43.72 30.70 -38.99
CA ARG A 8 -42.97 30.14 -40.15
C ARG A 8 -41.48 30.49 -40.40
N GLU A 9 -40.69 29.45 -40.69
CA GLU A 9 -39.88 29.18 -41.93
C GLU A 9 -39.19 27.79 -41.75
N THR A 10 -39.38 26.70 -42.52
CA THR A 10 -39.14 26.33 -43.96
C THR A 10 -37.69 26.12 -44.40
N LEU A 11 -37.48 25.07 -45.22
CA LEU A 11 -36.22 24.54 -45.85
C LEU A 11 -35.39 23.63 -44.90
N GLN A 12 -35.26 22.30 -45.06
CA GLN A 12 -35.36 21.32 -46.17
C GLN A 12 -34.07 21.06 -47.00
N ARG A 13 -33.20 20.19 -46.44
CA ARG A 13 -32.35 19.18 -47.14
C ARG A 13 -31.24 19.69 -48.10
N PRO A 14 -30.35 18.79 -48.60
CA PRO A 14 -29.55 17.75 -47.91
C PRO A 14 -28.06 17.82 -48.35
N TYR A 15 -27.18 16.94 -47.85
CA TYR A 15 -26.30 16.10 -48.69
C TYR A 15 -25.53 15.06 -47.84
N CYS A 16 -25.28 13.90 -48.43
CA CYS A 16 -24.42 12.83 -47.88
C CYS A 16 -23.02 12.91 -48.52
N ILE A 17 -22.01 12.28 -47.91
CA ILE A 17 -20.98 11.42 -48.55
C ILE A 17 -19.98 10.94 -47.49
N GLY A 18 -19.50 9.70 -47.62
CA GLY A 18 -18.50 9.06 -46.75
C GLY A 18 -17.08 9.01 -47.36
N PRO A 19 -16.28 7.95 -47.15
CA PRO A 19 -15.00 8.12 -46.44
C PRO A 19 -13.72 7.69 -47.20
N ALA A 20 -12.56 8.23 -46.78
CA ALA A 20 -11.19 7.67 -46.89
C ALA A 20 -10.27 8.47 -45.94
N ASN A 21 -9.34 7.97 -45.10
CA ASN A 21 -8.42 6.83 -45.07
C ASN A 21 -6.96 7.20 -45.49
N GLY A 22 -5.97 6.87 -44.65
CA GLY A 22 -4.53 6.86 -44.97
C GLY A 22 -3.61 7.75 -44.10
N GLY A 23 -2.63 7.17 -43.40
CA GLY A 23 -1.48 7.93 -42.83
C GLY A 23 -0.87 7.43 -41.51
N ALA A 24 -0.13 6.31 -41.53
CA ALA A 24 0.97 6.02 -40.58
C ALA A 24 2.31 6.55 -41.20
N PRO A 25 3.50 6.59 -40.55
CA PRO A 25 4.05 5.82 -39.41
C PRO A 25 4.39 6.76 -38.21
N VAL A 26 5.28 6.53 -37.21
CA VAL A 26 6.39 5.56 -36.99
C VAL A 26 6.50 5.18 -35.48
N ALA A 27 7.52 4.38 -35.11
CA ALA A 27 7.76 3.89 -33.75
C ALA A 27 8.61 4.84 -32.88
N GLY A 28 8.36 4.82 -31.56
CA GLY A 28 9.22 5.39 -30.53
C GLY A 28 9.21 4.49 -29.29
N THR A 29 10.36 3.93 -28.93
CA THR A 29 10.50 2.91 -27.88
C THR A 29 10.30 3.47 -26.47
N GLY A 30 9.09 3.34 -25.93
CA GLY A 30 8.81 3.59 -24.52
C GLY A 30 9.28 2.44 -23.64
N VAL A 31 10.35 2.65 -22.85
CA VAL A 31 10.77 1.71 -21.80
C VAL A 31 9.74 1.75 -20.66
N ARG A 32 8.79 0.83 -20.72
CA ARG A 32 7.75 0.61 -19.71
C ARG A 32 8.36 -0.09 -18.50
N TRP A 33 8.66 0.66 -17.45
CA TRP A 33 9.02 0.07 -16.16
C TRP A 33 7.74 -0.37 -15.45
N GLU A 34 7.50 -1.67 -15.44
CA GLU A 34 6.34 -2.28 -14.78
C GLU A 34 6.56 -2.36 -13.26
N GLU A 35 5.55 -1.97 -12.49
CA GLU A 35 5.52 -2.18 -11.04
C GLU A 35 5.31 -3.68 -10.75
N PRO A 36 6.12 -4.32 -9.88
CA PRO A 36 5.89 -5.72 -9.53
C PRO A 36 4.68 -5.86 -8.62
N ALA A 37 3.58 -6.39 -9.17
CA ALA A 37 2.46 -6.87 -8.39
C ALA A 37 2.90 -8.09 -7.56
N MET A 38 2.87 -7.98 -6.23
CA MET A 38 3.01 -9.14 -5.35
C MET A 38 1.64 -9.80 -5.17
N SER A 39 1.51 -10.99 -5.74
CA SER A 39 0.31 -11.82 -5.69
C SER A 39 0.05 -12.41 -4.31
N GLU A 40 -1.21 -12.42 -3.90
CA GLU A 40 -1.69 -13.31 -2.85
C GLU A 40 -1.56 -14.75 -3.33
N GLN A 41 -0.89 -15.61 -2.55
CA GLN A 41 -0.81 -17.03 -2.83
C GLN A 41 -1.93 -17.78 -2.11
N ASP A 42 -2.98 -18.09 -2.86
CA ASP A 42 -3.94 -19.12 -2.51
C ASP A 42 -3.23 -20.49 -2.46
N SER A 43 -3.47 -21.25 -1.41
CA SER A 43 -2.90 -22.59 -1.22
C SER A 43 -3.90 -23.51 -0.51
N THR A 44 -4.82 -24.05 -1.31
CA THR A 44 -5.55 -25.27 -0.96
C THR A 44 -4.64 -26.48 -1.18
N PRO A 45 -4.63 -27.47 -0.27
CA PRO A 45 -4.40 -28.85 -0.66
C PRO A 45 -5.63 -29.73 -0.41
N GLU A 46 -5.77 -30.72 -1.29
CA GLU A 46 -6.89 -31.64 -1.41
C GLU A 46 -6.85 -32.80 -0.38
N ALA A 47 -7.93 -33.57 -0.31
CA ALA A 47 -8.16 -34.56 0.73
C ALA A 47 -7.25 -35.80 0.69
N VAL A 48 -6.98 -36.37 1.87
CA VAL A 48 -6.62 -37.78 2.04
C VAL A 48 -7.56 -38.39 3.07
N ALA A 49 -8.15 -39.54 2.74
CA ALA A 49 -9.11 -40.24 3.59
C ALA A 49 -8.49 -41.47 4.28
N MET A 50 -9.18 -41.92 5.32
CA MET A 50 -9.06 -43.23 6.00
C MET A 50 -7.90 -43.44 7.00
N ALA A 51 -8.24 -43.27 8.29
CA ALA A 51 -7.74 -44.14 9.36
C ALA A 51 -8.86 -44.35 10.40
N THR A 52 -8.97 -45.58 10.92
CA THR A 52 -9.99 -46.01 11.90
C THR A 52 -9.79 -45.38 13.29
N PRO A 53 -10.87 -45.20 14.09
CA PRO A 53 -10.74 -44.70 15.45
C PRO A 53 -10.05 -45.74 16.34
N VAL A 54 -9.01 -45.31 17.05
CA VAL A 54 -8.40 -46.07 18.15
C VAL A 54 -9.15 -45.74 19.44
N GLU A 55 -9.61 -46.80 20.09
CA GLU A 55 -10.20 -46.81 21.42
C GLU A 55 -9.16 -46.33 22.46
N VAL A 56 -9.47 -45.26 23.20
CA VAL A 56 -8.67 -44.80 24.34
C VAL A 56 -9.60 -44.61 25.54
N ALA A 57 -9.23 -45.25 26.64
CA ALA A 57 -10.08 -45.41 27.81
C ALA A 57 -10.48 -44.06 28.46
N ALA A 58 -11.77 -43.93 28.77
CA ALA A 58 -12.23 -42.95 29.75
C ALA A 58 -11.98 -43.52 31.16
N GLU A 59 -11.09 -42.88 31.92
CA GLU A 59 -11.01 -43.11 33.36
C GLU A 59 -12.32 -42.68 34.03
N GLY A 60 -12.76 -43.48 35.01
CA GLY A 60 -14.14 -43.44 35.51
C GLY A 60 -14.50 -42.14 36.22
N VAL A 61 -15.41 -41.37 35.62
CA VAL A 61 -16.34 -40.53 36.38
C VAL A 61 -17.50 -41.42 36.79
N VAL A 62 -17.74 -41.52 38.09
CA VAL A 62 -18.89 -42.27 38.62
C VAL A 62 -20.16 -41.51 38.25
N GLU A 63 -20.82 -41.96 37.18
CA GLU A 63 -22.10 -41.42 36.73
C GLU A 63 -23.17 -41.82 37.76
N GLU A 64 -23.41 -40.94 38.74
CA GLU A 64 -24.62 -41.02 39.57
C GLU A 64 -25.83 -40.83 38.65
N THR A 65 -26.36 -41.95 38.17
CA THR A 65 -27.61 -42.02 37.41
C THR A 65 -28.65 -41.15 38.10
N PRO A 66 -29.22 -40.13 37.43
CA PRO A 66 -30.40 -39.44 37.93
C PRO A 66 -31.43 -40.51 38.22
N LYS A 67 -31.88 -40.60 39.47
CA LYS A 67 -32.79 -41.64 39.93
C LYS A 67 -34.10 -41.48 39.18
N GLU A 68 -34.22 -42.17 38.06
CA GLU A 68 -35.40 -42.14 37.20
C GLU A 68 -36.59 -42.58 38.05
N THR A 69 -37.37 -41.59 38.48
CA THR A 69 -38.55 -41.83 39.29
C THR A 69 -39.55 -42.55 38.40
N ALA A 70 -39.52 -43.88 38.47
CA ALA A 70 -40.32 -44.77 37.64
C ALA A 70 -41.74 -44.20 37.54
N GLN A 71 -42.20 -43.99 36.31
CA GLN A 71 -43.51 -43.39 36.05
C GLN A 71 -44.60 -44.34 36.51
N ALA A 72 -44.91 -44.30 37.81
CA ALA A 72 -46.00 -45.06 38.40
C ALA A 72 -47.27 -44.72 37.62
N THR A 73 -47.89 -45.73 37.00
CA THR A 73 -49.17 -45.52 36.33
C THR A 73 -50.15 -44.97 37.35
N PRO A 74 -50.85 -43.85 37.05
CA PRO A 74 -51.63 -43.17 38.06
C PRO A 74 -52.77 -44.10 38.54
N PRO A 75 -52.95 -44.30 39.85
CA PRO A 75 -53.80 -45.36 40.39
C PRO A 75 -55.27 -45.15 40.01
N ALA A 76 -55.86 -46.10 39.30
CA ALA A 76 -57.19 -45.96 38.74
C ALA A 76 -58.25 -45.73 39.83
N VAL A 77 -59.03 -44.65 39.71
CA VAL A 77 -60.13 -44.32 40.62
C VAL A 77 -61.46 -44.61 39.90
N PRO A 78 -62.24 -45.62 40.33
CA PRO A 78 -63.51 -45.97 39.68
C PRO A 78 -64.54 -44.84 39.80
N VAL A 79 -65.55 -44.86 38.94
CA VAL A 79 -66.74 -43.99 39.08
C VAL A 79 -67.51 -44.49 40.30
N ALA A 80 -67.83 -43.62 41.25
CA ALA A 80 -68.59 -44.04 42.43
C ALA A 80 -70.09 -44.13 42.14
N SER A 81 -70.62 -43.25 41.29
CA SER A 81 -72.05 -43.22 40.97
C SER A 81 -72.57 -44.38 40.11
N ASP A 82 -71.69 -45.16 39.47
CA ASP A 82 -72.07 -46.37 38.73
C ASP A 82 -72.56 -47.50 39.67
N HIS A 83 -71.93 -47.65 40.84
CA HIS A 83 -72.22 -48.67 41.86
C HIS A 83 -71.99 -48.13 43.28
N PRO A 84 -72.87 -47.24 43.79
CA PRO A 84 -72.63 -46.51 45.04
C PRO A 84 -72.81 -47.38 46.30
N ASP A 85 -73.59 -48.47 46.20
CA ASP A 85 -73.82 -49.51 47.21
C ASP A 85 -72.53 -50.29 47.59
N ARG A 86 -71.60 -50.41 46.64
CA ARG A 86 -70.26 -50.97 46.87
C ARG A 86 -69.50 -50.17 47.93
N TRP A 87 -69.67 -48.85 47.94
CA TRP A 87 -68.83 -47.91 48.68
C TRP A 87 -69.51 -47.33 49.93
N GLY A 88 -70.83 -47.45 50.06
CA GLY A 88 -71.55 -46.93 51.22
C GLY A 88 -72.87 -47.63 51.49
N ARG A 89 -73.52 -47.25 52.59
CA ARG A 89 -74.89 -47.65 52.95
C ARG A 89 -75.63 -46.49 53.59
N VAL A 90 -76.95 -46.57 53.63
CA VAL A 90 -77.81 -45.66 54.40
C VAL A 90 -78.50 -46.48 55.47
N ASP A 91 -78.51 -45.97 56.69
CA ASP A 91 -79.19 -46.62 57.82
C ASP A 91 -80.69 -46.31 57.83
N ALA A 92 -81.46 -47.03 58.65
CA ALA A 92 -82.90 -46.83 58.79
C ALA A 92 -83.28 -45.39 59.21
N ASP A 93 -82.41 -44.73 59.98
CA ASP A 93 -82.56 -43.34 60.42
C ASP A 93 -82.16 -42.30 59.34
N GLY A 94 -81.78 -42.75 58.13
CA GLY A 94 -81.34 -41.89 57.03
C GLY A 94 -79.88 -41.44 57.11
N THR A 95 -79.09 -41.90 58.08
CA THR A 95 -77.65 -41.60 58.17
C THR A 95 -76.89 -42.32 57.06
N VAL A 96 -76.07 -41.59 56.30
CA VAL A 96 -75.24 -42.13 55.21
C VAL A 96 -73.85 -42.45 55.70
N TYR A 97 -73.38 -43.67 55.44
CA TYR A 97 -72.07 -44.18 55.79
C TYR A 97 -71.24 -44.51 54.54
N VAL A 98 -69.95 -44.17 54.55
CA VAL A 98 -68.96 -44.65 53.58
C VAL A 98 -68.12 -45.76 54.22
N LYS A 99 -67.80 -46.80 53.45
CA LYS A 99 -66.93 -47.91 53.86
C LYS A 99 -65.46 -47.49 53.63
N THR A 100 -64.65 -47.52 54.68
CA THR A 100 -63.20 -47.30 54.64
C THR A 100 -62.47 -48.55 55.13
N GLU A 101 -61.13 -48.58 55.07
CA GLU A 101 -60.37 -49.73 55.58
C GLU A 101 -60.43 -49.84 57.12
N ASP A 102 -60.65 -48.71 57.80
CA ASP A 102 -60.74 -48.61 59.26
C ASP A 102 -62.18 -48.82 59.80
N GLY A 103 -63.17 -49.06 58.92
CA GLY A 103 -64.57 -49.30 59.30
C GLY A 103 -65.59 -48.53 58.47
N GLU A 104 -66.67 -48.05 59.10
CA GLU A 104 -67.67 -47.21 58.45
C GLU A 104 -67.66 -45.79 59.03
N ARG A 105 -67.58 -44.78 58.16
CA ARG A 105 -67.60 -43.36 58.55
C ARG A 105 -68.93 -42.73 58.16
N ALA A 106 -69.64 -42.13 59.12
CA ALA A 106 -70.81 -41.32 58.84
C ALA A 106 -70.40 -40.06 58.06
N VAL A 107 -71.03 -39.82 56.90
CA VAL A 107 -70.69 -38.73 55.96
C VAL A 107 -71.80 -37.70 55.77
N GLY A 108 -72.99 -37.98 56.30
CA GLY A 108 -74.13 -37.05 56.28
C GLY A 108 -75.43 -37.76 56.62
N SER A 109 -76.55 -37.08 56.41
CA SER A 109 -77.89 -37.65 56.48
C SER A 109 -78.69 -37.33 55.22
N TRP A 110 -79.59 -38.24 54.86
CA TRP A 110 -80.51 -38.13 53.75
C TRP A 110 -81.93 -38.36 54.26
N GLN A 111 -82.79 -37.36 54.11
CA GLN A 111 -84.17 -37.34 54.62
C GLN A 111 -85.19 -37.00 53.51
N ALA A 112 -84.75 -36.98 52.25
CA ALA A 112 -85.47 -36.37 51.14
C ALA A 112 -85.46 -37.27 49.89
N GLY A 113 -86.09 -38.45 49.98
CA GLY A 113 -86.23 -39.40 48.89
C GLY A 113 -85.80 -40.81 49.30
N GLU A 114 -85.65 -41.69 48.31
CA GLU A 114 -85.26 -43.08 48.55
C GLU A 114 -83.79 -43.19 49.02
N PRO A 115 -83.42 -44.16 49.87
CA PRO A 115 -82.04 -44.32 50.36
C PRO A 115 -80.99 -44.47 49.25
N VAL A 116 -81.38 -45.07 48.12
CA VAL A 116 -80.52 -45.24 46.93
C VAL A 116 -80.20 -43.90 46.25
N GLU A 117 -81.14 -42.95 46.24
CA GLU A 117 -80.94 -41.61 45.69
C GLU A 117 -79.96 -40.80 46.54
N GLY A 118 -80.01 -40.98 47.87
CA GLY A 118 -79.04 -40.41 48.80
C GLY A 118 -77.63 -40.90 48.53
N LEU A 119 -77.42 -42.21 48.38
CA LEU A 119 -76.11 -42.78 48.01
C LEU A 119 -75.62 -42.22 46.68
N ALA A 120 -76.48 -42.14 45.67
CA ALA A 120 -76.13 -41.56 44.37
C ALA A 120 -75.74 -40.08 44.47
N HIS A 121 -76.38 -39.29 45.35
CA HIS A 121 -76.01 -37.90 45.61
C HIS A 121 -74.59 -37.77 46.20
N PHE A 122 -74.28 -38.53 47.26
CA PHE A 122 -72.95 -38.51 47.88
C PHE A 122 -71.87 -39.13 46.98
N ALA A 123 -72.23 -40.04 46.07
CA ALA A 123 -71.32 -40.60 45.08
C ALA A 123 -71.00 -39.64 43.92
N ARG A 124 -71.97 -38.84 43.44
CA ARG A 124 -71.68 -37.77 42.46
C ARG A 124 -70.68 -36.76 43.00
N ARG A 125 -70.79 -36.38 44.28
CA ARG A 125 -69.83 -35.47 44.94
C ARG A 125 -68.41 -36.07 45.04
N PHE A 126 -68.28 -37.39 45.13
CA PHE A 126 -66.98 -38.07 45.00
C PHE A 126 -66.47 -37.99 43.55
N ASP A 127 -67.35 -38.23 42.58
CA ASP A 127 -67.00 -38.15 41.15
C ASP A 127 -66.58 -36.74 40.70
N ASP A 128 -67.13 -35.68 41.30
CA ASP A 128 -66.70 -34.29 41.11
C ASP A 128 -65.25 -34.08 41.57
N LEU A 129 -64.91 -34.48 42.82
CA LEU A 129 -63.55 -34.41 43.36
C LEU A 129 -62.56 -35.24 42.53
N ARG A 130 -62.97 -36.45 42.13
CA ARG A 130 -62.19 -37.30 41.22
C ARG A 130 -61.93 -36.60 39.89
N THR A 131 -62.92 -35.91 39.33
CA THR A 131 -62.79 -35.18 38.06
C THR A 131 -61.81 -34.02 38.15
N GLU A 132 -61.79 -33.27 39.27
CA GLU A 132 -60.76 -32.25 39.53
C GLU A 132 -59.35 -32.87 39.54
N VAL A 133 -59.17 -33.98 40.27
CA VAL A 133 -57.87 -34.66 40.39
C VAL A 133 -57.41 -35.23 39.03
N GLU A 134 -58.29 -35.88 38.26
CA GLU A 134 -57.99 -36.36 36.91
C GLU A 134 -57.63 -35.22 35.94
N LEU A 135 -58.28 -34.06 36.06
CA LEU A 135 -57.94 -32.87 35.29
C LEU A 135 -56.53 -32.37 35.62
N HIS A 136 -56.11 -32.42 36.89
CA HIS A 136 -54.74 -32.10 37.28
C HIS A 136 -53.73 -33.13 36.76
N VAL A 137 -54.02 -34.43 36.83
CA VAL A 137 -53.18 -35.49 36.21
C VAL A 137 -52.99 -35.24 34.72
N SER A 138 -54.07 -34.96 33.97
CA SER A 138 -54.05 -34.71 32.54
C SER A 138 -53.25 -33.46 32.16
N ARG A 139 -53.46 -32.35 32.90
CA ARG A 139 -52.73 -31.08 32.71
C ARG A 139 -51.24 -31.18 33.02
N LEU A 140 -50.84 -31.93 34.05
CA LEU A 140 -49.44 -32.20 34.35
C LEU A 140 -48.79 -33.09 33.28
N LYS A 141 -49.47 -34.18 32.88
CA LYS A 141 -48.97 -35.11 31.86
C LYS A 141 -48.81 -34.46 30.48
N SER A 142 -49.68 -33.51 30.13
CA SER A 142 -49.60 -32.75 28.88
C SER A 142 -48.66 -31.54 28.93
N GLY A 143 -48.14 -31.16 30.12
CA GLY A 143 -47.36 -29.94 30.32
C GLY A 143 -48.15 -28.64 30.17
N ALA A 144 -49.49 -28.71 30.06
CA ALA A 144 -50.36 -27.55 29.84
C ALA A 144 -50.85 -26.89 31.13
N GLY A 145 -50.59 -27.47 32.30
CA GLY A 145 -50.93 -26.90 33.61
C GLY A 145 -49.75 -26.26 34.33
N ASP A 146 -50.01 -25.27 35.18
CA ASP A 146 -49.04 -24.78 36.17
C ASP A 146 -48.85 -25.84 37.28
N PRO A 147 -47.64 -26.41 37.45
CA PRO A 147 -47.39 -27.39 38.50
C PRO A 147 -47.59 -26.80 39.91
N LYS A 148 -47.35 -25.51 40.12
CA LYS A 148 -47.56 -24.87 41.42
C LYS A 148 -49.04 -24.80 41.79
N HIS A 149 -49.90 -24.46 40.84
CA HIS A 149 -51.35 -24.50 41.05
C HIS A 149 -51.84 -25.94 41.29
N ALA A 150 -51.35 -26.92 40.53
CA ALA A 150 -51.71 -28.33 40.71
C ALA A 150 -51.30 -28.83 42.11
N LEU A 151 -50.12 -28.44 42.60
CA LEU A 151 -49.66 -28.74 43.96
C LEU A 151 -50.58 -28.14 45.03
N THR A 152 -51.02 -26.89 44.86
CA THR A 152 -51.91 -26.22 45.83
C THR A 152 -53.31 -26.85 45.86
N SER A 153 -53.94 -27.12 44.70
CA SER A 153 -55.24 -27.82 44.66
C SER A 153 -55.13 -29.23 45.25
N ALA A 154 -54.13 -30.02 44.85
CA ALA A 154 -53.95 -31.37 45.39
C ALA A 154 -53.73 -31.40 46.91
N LYS A 155 -53.03 -30.41 47.49
CA LYS A 155 -52.92 -30.27 48.95
C LYS A 155 -54.27 -29.97 49.60
N HIS A 156 -55.09 -29.11 48.99
CA HIS A 156 -56.43 -28.79 49.47
C HIS A 156 -57.39 -29.99 49.39
N VAL A 157 -57.40 -30.72 48.26
CA VAL A 157 -58.21 -31.93 48.09
C VAL A 157 -57.79 -33.01 49.09
N LYS A 158 -56.47 -33.18 49.35
CA LYS A 158 -55.95 -34.10 50.37
C LYS A 158 -56.46 -33.76 51.78
N GLU A 159 -56.43 -32.49 52.15
CA GLU A 159 -56.91 -31.99 53.45
C GLU A 159 -58.43 -32.19 53.59
N GLN A 160 -59.20 -31.84 52.55
CA GLN A 160 -60.65 -32.03 52.54
C GLN A 160 -61.08 -33.50 52.58
N LEU A 161 -60.33 -34.42 51.98
CA LEU A 161 -60.73 -35.82 51.81
C LEU A 161 -60.98 -36.56 53.14
N ALA A 162 -60.33 -36.16 54.23
CA ALA A 162 -60.51 -36.74 55.56
C ALA A 162 -61.92 -36.47 56.13
N GLU A 163 -62.46 -35.27 55.90
CA GLU A 163 -63.77 -34.83 56.40
C GLU A 163 -64.86 -34.82 55.31
N ALA A 164 -64.49 -35.08 54.05
CA ALA A 164 -65.38 -34.98 52.89
C ALA A 164 -66.66 -35.82 53.05
N ALA A 165 -67.80 -35.13 52.96
CA ALA A 165 -69.14 -35.70 52.92
C ALA A 165 -69.42 -36.32 51.54
N VAL A 166 -68.81 -37.47 51.25
CA VAL A 166 -68.88 -38.18 49.96
C VAL A 166 -68.81 -39.72 50.14
N VAL A 167 -69.30 -40.47 49.17
CA VAL A 167 -69.28 -41.95 49.15
C VAL A 167 -68.54 -42.44 47.91
N GLY A 168 -67.46 -43.21 48.08
CA GLY A 168 -66.63 -43.69 46.96
C GLY A 168 -65.32 -44.32 47.43
N ASP A 169 -64.43 -44.65 46.50
CA ASP A 169 -63.10 -45.21 46.79
C ASP A 169 -62.14 -44.12 47.30
N LEU A 170 -62.27 -43.77 48.58
CA LEU A 170 -61.43 -42.75 49.22
C LEU A 170 -59.94 -43.12 49.21
N LYS A 171 -59.60 -44.42 49.22
CA LYS A 171 -58.22 -44.89 49.18
C LYS A 171 -57.59 -44.70 47.81
N ALA A 172 -58.28 -45.09 46.74
CA ALA A 172 -57.80 -44.85 45.38
C ALA A 172 -57.71 -43.34 45.09
N LEU A 173 -58.69 -42.55 45.52
CA LEU A 173 -58.66 -41.09 45.37
C LEU A 173 -57.49 -40.46 46.15
N ALA A 174 -57.25 -40.86 47.41
CA ALA A 174 -56.09 -40.41 48.18
C ALA A 174 -54.76 -40.76 47.47
N ALA A 175 -54.59 -42.00 47.03
CA ALA A 175 -53.41 -42.44 46.29
C ALA A 175 -53.23 -41.66 44.96
N ARG A 176 -54.32 -41.29 44.29
CA ARG A 176 -54.27 -40.45 43.08
C ARG A 176 -53.89 -39.00 43.41
N VAL A 177 -54.34 -38.46 44.54
CA VAL A 177 -53.93 -37.13 45.02
C VAL A 177 -52.44 -37.12 45.38
N GLU A 178 -51.92 -38.13 46.07
CA GLU A 178 -50.47 -38.26 46.30
C GLU A 178 -49.68 -38.31 44.99
N TYR A 179 -50.17 -39.04 43.98
CA TYR A 179 -49.56 -39.05 42.66
C TYR A 179 -49.52 -37.64 42.04
N VAL A 180 -50.60 -36.86 42.13
CA VAL A 180 -50.60 -35.46 41.66
C VAL A 180 -49.60 -34.60 42.43
N LEU A 181 -49.48 -34.75 43.75
CA LEU A 181 -48.48 -34.03 44.56
C LEU A 181 -47.06 -34.30 44.05
N VAL A 182 -46.70 -35.57 43.89
CA VAL A 182 -45.37 -35.99 43.40
C VAL A 182 -45.10 -35.48 41.97
N GLN A 183 -46.07 -35.59 41.06
CA GLN A 183 -45.90 -35.08 39.69
C GLN A 183 -45.84 -33.55 39.62
N ALA A 184 -46.56 -32.85 40.50
CA ALA A 184 -46.52 -31.40 40.58
C ALA A 184 -45.18 -30.89 41.12
N GLU A 185 -44.62 -31.52 42.16
CA GLU A 185 -43.30 -31.20 42.69
C GLU A 185 -42.18 -31.50 41.67
N ALA A 186 -42.23 -32.67 41.03
CA ALA A 186 -41.32 -33.00 39.92
C ALA A 186 -41.46 -32.04 38.72
N GLY A 187 -42.67 -31.55 38.44
CA GLY A 187 -42.93 -30.54 37.41
C GLY A 187 -42.35 -29.17 37.76
N MET A 188 -42.40 -28.76 39.03
CA MET A 188 -41.78 -27.50 39.49
C MET A 188 -40.26 -27.53 39.36
N GLU A 189 -39.59 -28.60 39.80
CA GLU A 189 -38.13 -28.69 39.68
C GLU A 189 -37.69 -28.75 38.22
N LYS A 190 -38.35 -29.54 37.35
CA LYS A 190 -38.09 -29.52 35.90
C LYS A 190 -38.26 -28.13 35.27
N ALA A 191 -39.30 -27.38 35.68
CA ALA A 191 -39.53 -26.02 35.18
C ALA A 191 -38.45 -25.03 35.67
N LYS A 192 -37.94 -25.22 36.89
CA LYS A 192 -36.82 -24.45 37.47
C LYS A 192 -35.51 -24.77 36.76
N GLU A 193 -35.16 -26.05 36.60
CA GLU A 193 -33.99 -26.52 35.85
C GLU A 193 -33.99 -25.98 34.42
N ALA A 194 -35.11 -26.11 33.69
CA ALA A 194 -35.25 -25.59 32.32
C ALA A 194 -35.05 -24.07 32.24
N LYS A 195 -35.55 -23.32 33.24
CA LYS A 195 -35.36 -21.86 33.34
C LYS A 195 -33.91 -21.49 33.66
N GLU A 196 -33.26 -22.23 34.55
CA GLU A 196 -31.85 -22.03 34.90
C GLU A 196 -30.93 -22.37 33.72
N ALA A 197 -31.20 -23.46 32.99
CA ALA A 197 -30.52 -23.82 31.75
C ALA A 197 -30.71 -22.76 30.65
N ALA A 198 -31.92 -22.26 30.42
CA ALA A 198 -32.20 -21.20 29.44
C ALA A 198 -31.47 -19.88 29.80
N ARG A 199 -31.40 -19.53 31.09
CA ARG A 199 -30.60 -18.39 31.57
C ARG A 199 -29.11 -18.63 31.37
N ALA A 200 -28.61 -19.82 31.66
CA ALA A 200 -27.20 -20.18 31.46
C ALA A 200 -26.81 -20.11 29.97
N GLN A 201 -27.64 -20.61 29.05
CA GLN A 201 -27.45 -20.48 27.61
C GLN A 201 -27.43 -19.00 27.16
N SER A 202 -28.34 -18.18 27.69
CA SER A 202 -28.39 -16.74 27.37
C SER A 202 -27.18 -15.97 27.89
N VAL A 203 -26.66 -16.33 29.07
CA VAL A 203 -25.40 -15.82 29.62
C VAL A 203 -24.22 -16.27 28.76
N ALA A 204 -24.12 -17.57 28.42
CA ALA A 204 -23.06 -18.13 27.61
C ALA A 204 -23.00 -17.51 26.21
N ARG A 205 -24.16 -17.26 25.56
CA ARG A 205 -24.21 -16.57 24.27
C ARG A 205 -23.71 -15.12 24.38
N LYS A 206 -24.11 -14.37 25.41
CA LYS A 206 -23.58 -13.01 25.64
C LYS A 206 -22.10 -13.02 25.97
N GLN A 207 -21.62 -13.99 26.75
CA GLN A 207 -20.21 -14.16 27.06
C GLN A 207 -19.37 -14.39 25.79
N ALA A 208 -19.79 -15.30 24.90
CA ALA A 208 -19.12 -15.54 23.62
C ALA A 208 -19.07 -14.27 22.73
N LEU A 209 -20.16 -13.48 22.70
CA LEU A 209 -20.21 -12.20 21.98
C LEU A 209 -19.24 -11.14 22.58
N VAL A 210 -19.04 -11.14 23.90
CA VAL A 210 -18.04 -10.27 24.55
C VAL A 210 -16.63 -10.71 24.19
N ASP A 211 -16.34 -12.02 24.27
CA ASP A 211 -15.01 -12.55 24.03
C ASP A 211 -14.58 -12.36 22.56
N GLU A 212 -15.51 -12.52 21.62
CA GLU A 212 -15.31 -12.16 20.21
C GLU A 212 -15.00 -10.67 20.04
N ALA A 213 -15.77 -9.78 20.71
CA ALA A 213 -15.53 -8.34 20.66
C ALA A 213 -14.18 -7.95 21.28
N GLU A 214 -13.73 -8.65 22.32
CA GLU A 214 -12.42 -8.45 22.95
C GLU A 214 -11.26 -8.91 22.05
N SER A 215 -11.36 -10.06 21.36
CA SER A 215 -10.40 -10.47 20.32
C SER A 215 -10.36 -9.45 19.16
N ILE A 216 -11.51 -9.06 18.61
CA ILE A 216 -11.59 -8.03 17.56
C ILE A 216 -10.91 -6.72 17.99
N ALA A 217 -11.10 -6.31 19.25
CA ALA A 217 -10.52 -5.08 19.78
C ALA A 217 -9.00 -5.13 19.98
N ASN A 218 -8.42 -6.32 20.14
CA ASN A 218 -6.99 -6.52 20.39
C ASN A 218 -6.21 -6.90 19.12
N GLU A 219 -6.76 -7.77 18.29
CA GLU A 219 -6.01 -8.40 17.18
C GLU A 219 -6.35 -7.80 15.81
N SER A 220 -7.59 -7.37 15.59
CA SER A 220 -8.03 -7.03 14.23
C SER A 220 -7.45 -5.71 13.70
N THR A 221 -6.78 -5.78 12.56
CA THR A 221 -6.33 -4.64 11.74
C THR A 221 -7.31 -4.28 10.62
N GLN A 222 -8.33 -5.13 10.38
CA GLN A 222 -9.32 -4.96 9.31
C GLN A 222 -10.44 -3.99 9.73
N TRP A 223 -10.07 -2.70 9.89
CA TRP A 223 -10.87 -1.65 10.53
C TRP A 223 -12.33 -1.51 10.07
N LYS A 224 -12.63 -1.85 8.81
CA LYS A 224 -14.00 -1.83 8.27
C LYS A 224 -14.79 -3.07 8.73
N VAL A 225 -14.32 -4.26 8.35
CA VAL A 225 -14.96 -5.55 8.65
C VAL A 225 -15.14 -5.75 10.16
N ALA A 226 -14.11 -5.45 10.95
CA ALA A 226 -14.17 -5.48 12.42
C ALA A 226 -15.21 -4.51 12.98
N GLY A 227 -15.28 -3.28 12.43
CA GLY A 227 -16.28 -2.29 12.84
C GLY A 227 -17.71 -2.70 12.47
N ASP A 228 -17.90 -3.38 11.34
CA ASP A 228 -19.18 -3.91 10.90
C ASP A 228 -19.61 -5.10 11.79
N ARG A 229 -18.70 -6.01 12.11
CA ARG A 229 -18.95 -7.13 13.04
C ARG A 229 -19.30 -6.65 14.45
N LEU A 230 -18.61 -5.64 14.99
CA LEU A 230 -18.95 -5.04 16.29
C LEU A 230 -20.36 -4.41 16.33
N ARG A 231 -20.92 -3.97 15.18
CA ARG A 231 -22.33 -3.56 15.11
C ARG A 231 -23.27 -4.76 15.11
N GLN A 232 -22.96 -5.81 14.34
CA GLN A 232 -23.76 -7.06 14.35
C GLN A 232 -23.83 -7.68 15.75
N ILE A 233 -22.70 -7.73 16.48
CA ILE A 233 -22.65 -8.20 17.88
C ILE A 233 -23.61 -7.41 18.77
N LEU A 234 -23.69 -6.07 18.60
CA LEU A 234 -24.64 -5.22 19.33
C LEU A 234 -26.10 -5.50 18.96
N ASP A 235 -26.39 -5.90 17.73
CA ASP A 235 -27.75 -6.25 17.30
C ASP A 235 -28.15 -7.64 17.80
N GLU A 236 -27.26 -8.63 17.72
CA GLU A 236 -27.42 -9.95 18.36
C GLU A 236 -27.62 -9.81 19.88
N TRP A 237 -26.87 -8.93 20.55
CA TRP A 237 -27.01 -8.68 21.99
C TRP A 237 -28.43 -8.32 22.42
N LYS A 238 -29.13 -7.52 21.60
CA LYS A 238 -30.49 -7.03 21.89
C LYS A 238 -31.53 -8.16 21.81
N THR A 239 -31.30 -9.18 20.98
CA THR A 239 -32.23 -10.32 20.83
C THR A 239 -32.15 -11.28 22.02
N ILE A 240 -31.02 -11.34 22.72
CA ILE A 240 -30.81 -12.26 23.85
C ILE A 240 -31.46 -11.71 25.12
N ARG A 241 -32.51 -12.40 25.59
CA ARG A 241 -33.28 -12.09 26.80
C ARG A 241 -33.01 -13.14 27.89
N GLY A 242 -33.60 -12.99 29.08
CA GLY A 242 -33.50 -13.99 30.16
C GLY A 242 -32.23 -13.94 31.03
N VAL A 243 -31.34 -12.97 30.81
CA VAL A 243 -30.15 -12.72 31.66
C VAL A 243 -30.53 -11.77 32.81
N ASP A 244 -29.94 -11.95 33.99
CA ASP A 244 -30.16 -11.05 35.12
C ASP A 244 -29.39 -9.73 34.95
N ARG A 245 -29.89 -8.66 35.58
CA ARG A 245 -29.36 -7.31 35.44
C ARG A 245 -27.88 -7.18 35.83
N LYS A 246 -27.39 -7.93 36.84
CA LYS A 246 -26.02 -7.79 37.33
C LYS A 246 -25.03 -8.39 36.35
N THR A 247 -25.33 -9.59 35.84
CA THR A 247 -24.54 -10.27 34.81
C THR A 247 -24.58 -9.48 33.50
N ASP A 248 -25.76 -9.03 33.07
CA ASP A 248 -25.91 -8.24 31.84
C ASP A 248 -25.11 -6.93 31.89
N GLU A 249 -25.14 -6.21 33.02
CA GLU A 249 -24.36 -4.98 33.21
C GLU A 249 -22.84 -5.25 33.20
N GLN A 250 -22.37 -6.34 33.81
CA GLN A 250 -20.96 -6.71 33.81
C GLN A 250 -20.46 -7.06 32.40
N LEU A 251 -21.20 -7.88 31.67
CA LEU A 251 -20.87 -8.27 30.30
C LEU A 251 -20.97 -7.07 29.35
N TRP A 252 -21.97 -6.20 29.52
CA TRP A 252 -22.11 -4.96 28.75
C TRP A 252 -20.93 -4.01 28.97
N ARG A 253 -20.45 -3.85 30.20
CA ARG A 253 -19.26 -3.04 30.53
C ARG A 253 -18.01 -3.58 29.80
N ARG A 254 -17.83 -4.91 29.73
CA ARG A 254 -16.75 -5.54 28.95
C ARG A 254 -16.88 -5.25 27.45
N PHE A 255 -18.06 -5.51 26.86
CA PHE A 255 -18.33 -5.24 25.45
C PHE A 255 -18.09 -3.76 25.08
N SER A 256 -18.62 -2.81 25.85
CA SER A 256 -18.40 -1.38 25.58
C SER A 256 -16.91 -1.03 25.65
N LYS A 257 -16.19 -1.52 26.67
CA LYS A 257 -14.74 -1.30 26.81
C LYS A 257 -13.97 -1.83 25.59
N ALA A 258 -14.30 -3.01 25.09
CA ALA A 258 -13.70 -3.59 23.89
C ALA A 258 -13.97 -2.73 22.64
N ARG A 259 -15.24 -2.40 22.39
CA ARG A 259 -15.66 -1.54 21.27
C ARG A 259 -15.00 -0.15 21.32
N ASP A 260 -14.89 0.45 22.49
CA ASP A 260 -14.31 1.78 22.67
C ASP A 260 -12.77 1.75 22.54
N ALA A 261 -12.12 0.65 22.96
CA ALA A 261 -10.70 0.40 22.69
C ALA A 261 -10.41 0.22 21.19
N PHE A 262 -11.23 -0.56 20.47
CA PHE A 262 -11.17 -0.71 19.02
C PHE A 262 -11.29 0.65 18.31
N ASN A 263 -12.32 1.43 18.65
CA ASN A 263 -12.54 2.76 18.06
C ASN A 263 -11.36 3.71 18.33
N ARG A 264 -10.75 3.66 19.52
CA ARG A 264 -9.55 4.44 19.86
C ARG A 264 -8.34 4.02 19.01
N ARG A 265 -8.07 2.71 18.89
CA ARG A 265 -6.96 2.19 18.05
C ARG A 265 -7.14 2.59 16.59
N ARG A 266 -8.36 2.42 16.05
CA ARG A 266 -8.71 2.85 14.70
C ARG A 266 -8.48 4.35 14.51
N GLY A 267 -8.93 5.16 15.46
CA GLY A 267 -8.72 6.61 15.47
C GLY A 267 -7.24 7.00 15.44
N SER A 268 -6.42 6.41 16.32
CA SER A 268 -4.97 6.63 16.33
C SER A 268 -4.35 6.26 14.99
N HIS A 269 -4.59 5.03 14.50
CA HIS A 269 -4.03 4.53 13.25
C HIS A 269 -4.27 5.49 12.07
N PHE A 270 -5.49 6.00 11.89
CA PHE A 270 -5.78 6.97 10.83
C PHE A 270 -5.19 8.35 11.09
N ALA A 271 -5.14 8.82 12.34
CA ALA A 271 -4.48 10.08 12.69
C ALA A 271 -2.95 10.01 12.51
N ASP A 272 -2.34 8.85 12.75
CA ASP A 272 -0.91 8.60 12.58
C ASP A 272 -0.55 8.52 11.08
N LEU A 273 -1.38 7.85 10.26
CA LEU A 273 -1.25 7.88 8.80
C LEU A 273 -1.45 9.28 8.21
N ASP A 274 -2.41 10.06 8.71
CA ASP A 274 -2.62 11.44 8.28
C ASP A 274 -1.44 12.34 8.65
N ARG A 275 -0.91 12.21 9.87
CA ARG A 275 0.31 12.90 10.31
C ARG A 275 1.52 12.56 9.44
N GLN A 276 1.72 11.28 9.11
CA GLN A 276 2.80 10.84 8.21
C GLN A 276 2.66 11.47 6.82
N ARG A 277 1.45 11.46 6.24
CA ARG A 277 1.15 12.08 4.94
C ARG A 277 1.33 13.59 4.95
N SER A 278 0.98 14.26 6.06
CA SER A 278 1.19 15.69 6.25
C SER A 278 2.67 16.05 6.35
N VAL A 279 3.48 15.28 7.09
CA VAL A 279 4.94 15.44 7.14
C VAL A 279 5.55 15.23 5.75
N ALA A 280 5.18 14.15 5.04
CA ALA A 280 5.62 13.88 3.68
C ALA A 280 5.28 15.04 2.72
N LYS A 281 4.07 15.61 2.83
CA LYS A 281 3.63 16.78 2.07
C LYS A 281 4.52 18.00 2.36
N THR A 282 4.75 18.34 3.63
CA THR A 282 5.59 19.49 4.02
C THR A 282 7.03 19.32 3.53
N SER A 283 7.63 18.14 3.69
CA SER A 283 8.97 17.85 3.15
C SER A 283 9.01 18.03 1.63
N LYS A 284 8.04 17.47 0.90
CA LYS A 284 7.94 17.64 -0.56
C LYS A 284 7.69 19.09 -0.99
N GLN A 285 6.98 19.89 -0.20
CA GLN A 285 6.83 21.33 -0.43
C GLN A 285 8.18 22.05 -0.33
N SER A 286 8.97 21.80 0.71
CA SER A 286 10.30 22.39 0.84
C SER A 286 11.26 21.99 -0.29
N LEU A 287 11.21 20.74 -0.75
CA LEU A 287 12.02 20.27 -1.90
C LEU A 287 11.63 20.96 -3.21
N VAL A 288 10.32 21.22 -3.42
CA VAL A 288 9.81 21.98 -4.58
C VAL A 288 10.24 23.44 -4.50
N GLU A 289 10.11 24.08 -3.34
CA GLU A 289 10.55 25.46 -3.13
C GLU A 289 12.07 25.65 -3.27
N GLU A 290 12.86 24.61 -2.97
CA GLU A 290 14.30 24.62 -3.23
C GLU A 290 14.60 24.43 -4.73
N ALA A 291 13.95 23.48 -5.40
CA ALA A 291 14.06 23.30 -6.85
C ALA A 291 13.69 24.59 -7.62
N GLU A 292 12.59 25.25 -7.25
CA GLU A 292 12.15 26.50 -7.87
C GLU A 292 13.18 27.64 -7.72
N LYS A 293 13.92 27.70 -6.61
CA LYS A 293 15.01 28.69 -6.41
C LYS A 293 16.26 28.39 -7.25
N LEU A 294 16.43 27.16 -7.71
CA LEU A 294 17.59 26.70 -8.49
C LEU A 294 17.39 26.85 -10.01
N VAL A 295 16.19 27.20 -10.49
CA VAL A 295 15.87 27.35 -11.92
C VAL A 295 16.78 28.36 -12.62
N ASP A 296 16.99 29.52 -11.99
CA ASP A 296 17.74 30.62 -12.59
C ASP A 296 19.26 30.52 -12.42
N SER A 297 19.77 29.49 -11.74
CA SER A 297 21.21 29.32 -11.47
C SER A 297 22.02 29.05 -12.75
N ASP A 298 23.11 29.79 -12.94
CA ASP A 298 24.09 29.58 -14.02
C ASP A 298 25.25 28.65 -13.63
N ASP A 299 25.36 28.23 -12.35
CA ASP A 299 26.30 27.18 -11.95
C ASP A 299 25.72 25.81 -12.31
N TRP A 300 25.89 25.46 -13.59
CA TRP A 300 25.39 24.23 -14.18
C TRP A 300 25.88 22.96 -13.47
N GLY A 301 27.06 22.99 -12.86
CA GLY A 301 27.71 21.82 -12.27
C GLY A 301 27.12 21.48 -10.91
N THR A 302 27.17 22.44 -9.98
CA THR A 302 26.66 22.23 -8.61
C THR A 302 25.15 22.08 -8.60
N THR A 303 24.44 22.90 -9.39
CA THR A 303 22.97 22.88 -9.46
C THR A 303 22.44 21.55 -10.02
N ALA A 304 23.06 21.00 -11.06
CA ALA A 304 22.71 19.66 -11.57
C ALA A 304 23.06 18.53 -10.57
N GLY A 305 24.00 18.75 -9.66
CA GLY A 305 24.24 17.90 -8.50
C GLY A 305 23.07 17.97 -7.51
N ARG A 306 22.70 19.18 -7.08
CA ARG A 306 21.61 19.39 -6.11
C ARG A 306 20.25 18.87 -6.61
N TYR A 307 19.94 19.01 -7.90
CA TYR A 307 18.74 18.39 -8.49
C TYR A 307 18.69 16.86 -8.38
N LYS A 308 19.84 16.17 -8.35
CA LYS A 308 19.88 14.71 -8.11
C LYS A 308 19.63 14.37 -6.65
N GLU A 309 20.21 15.14 -5.73
CA GLU A 309 20.00 14.99 -4.28
C GLU A 309 18.54 15.24 -3.92
N LEU A 310 17.94 16.34 -4.41
CA LEU A 310 16.52 16.64 -4.25
C LEU A 310 15.61 15.50 -4.74
N MET A 311 16.00 14.80 -5.81
CA MET A 311 15.26 13.64 -6.33
C MET A 311 15.44 12.37 -5.46
N VAL A 312 16.55 12.24 -4.71
CA VAL A 312 16.73 11.21 -3.68
C VAL A 312 15.90 11.53 -2.45
N GLU A 313 15.98 12.78 -1.97
CA GLU A 313 15.18 13.30 -0.85
C GLU A 313 13.66 13.18 -1.12
N TRP A 314 13.23 13.49 -2.36
CA TRP A 314 11.84 13.34 -2.81
C TRP A 314 11.32 11.90 -2.68
N LYS A 315 12.15 10.92 -3.07
CA LYS A 315 11.83 9.49 -2.93
C LYS A 315 11.82 9.04 -1.47
N ALA A 316 12.71 9.60 -0.65
CA ALA A 316 12.82 9.30 0.78
C ALA A 316 11.68 9.93 1.62
N ALA A 317 11.12 11.06 1.19
CA ALA A 317 10.08 11.80 1.92
C ALA A 317 8.72 11.06 2.07
N GLY A 318 8.54 9.90 1.42
CA GLY A 318 7.32 9.10 1.51
C GLY A 318 6.20 9.57 0.57
N ARG A 319 4.94 9.28 0.94
CA ARG A 319 3.74 9.62 0.14
C ARG A 319 2.87 10.64 0.87
N ALA A 320 2.61 11.77 0.22
CA ALA A 320 1.61 12.75 0.61
C ALA A 320 0.18 12.27 0.23
N PRO A 321 -0.89 13.02 0.55
CA PRO A 321 -2.20 12.81 -0.07
C PRO A 321 -2.07 12.94 -1.60
N LYS A 322 -2.73 12.06 -2.37
CA LYS A 322 -2.46 11.86 -3.81
C LYS A 322 -2.48 13.17 -4.61
N GLU A 323 -3.52 13.97 -4.42
CA GLU A 323 -3.75 15.23 -5.14
C GLU A 323 -2.65 16.27 -4.84
N ALA A 324 -2.07 16.22 -3.64
CA ALA A 324 -0.95 17.07 -3.27
C ALA A 324 0.39 16.52 -3.79
N ASP A 325 0.59 15.20 -3.78
CA ASP A 325 1.79 14.54 -4.30
C ASP A 325 1.93 14.81 -5.82
N ASP A 326 0.84 14.60 -6.57
CA ASP A 326 0.77 14.84 -8.02
C ASP A 326 1.05 16.32 -8.37
N ALA A 327 0.43 17.27 -7.65
CA ALA A 327 0.62 18.70 -7.89
C ALA A 327 2.05 19.18 -7.56
N LEU A 328 2.64 18.66 -6.48
CA LEU A 328 4.02 18.98 -6.10
C LEU A 328 5.02 18.35 -7.07
N TRP A 329 4.75 17.14 -7.57
CA TRP A 329 5.59 16.47 -8.55
C TRP A 329 5.65 17.24 -9.88
N GLN A 330 4.51 17.74 -10.36
CA GLN A 330 4.46 18.56 -11.58
C GLN A 330 5.27 19.86 -11.42
N ARG A 331 5.20 20.53 -10.26
CA ARG A 331 6.03 21.72 -9.97
C ARG A 331 7.53 21.38 -9.92
N PHE A 332 7.91 20.30 -9.22
CA PHE A 332 9.29 19.85 -9.18
C PHE A 332 9.86 19.55 -10.57
N ARG A 333 9.09 18.84 -11.41
CA ARG A 333 9.48 18.51 -12.78
C ARG A 333 9.54 19.75 -13.68
N ALA A 334 8.60 20.68 -13.56
CA ALA A 334 8.64 21.94 -14.30
C ALA A 334 9.89 22.76 -13.97
N ALA A 335 10.26 22.88 -12.68
CA ALA A 335 11.51 23.56 -12.27
C ALA A 335 12.76 22.85 -12.83
N GLN A 336 12.82 21.53 -12.70
CA GLN A 336 13.91 20.71 -13.22
C GLN A 336 14.06 20.83 -14.74
N ASP A 337 12.95 20.71 -15.49
CA ASP A 337 12.96 20.75 -16.94
C ASP A 337 13.33 22.17 -17.44
N ALA A 338 12.85 23.24 -16.78
CA ALA A 338 13.25 24.62 -17.07
C ALA A 338 14.76 24.86 -16.89
N PHE A 339 15.34 24.40 -15.78
CA PHE A 339 16.80 24.50 -15.55
C PHE A 339 17.60 23.76 -16.63
N PHE A 340 17.22 22.52 -16.95
CA PHE A 340 17.94 21.73 -17.96
C PHE A 340 17.73 22.26 -19.39
N GLN A 341 16.58 22.88 -19.68
CA GLN A 341 16.36 23.61 -20.93
C GLN A 341 17.28 24.83 -21.04
N LYS A 342 17.25 25.74 -20.05
CA LYS A 342 18.13 26.94 -20.00
C LYS A 342 19.60 26.56 -20.14
N ARG A 343 20.01 25.47 -19.47
CA ARG A 343 21.35 24.89 -19.62
C ARG A 343 21.61 24.44 -21.05
N SER A 344 20.71 23.66 -21.65
CA SER A 344 20.87 23.16 -23.02
C SER A 344 20.98 24.28 -24.05
N GLU A 345 20.20 25.35 -23.89
CA GLU A 345 20.25 26.56 -24.70
C GLU A 345 21.62 27.26 -24.57
N ALA A 346 22.09 27.55 -23.35
CA ALA A 346 23.39 28.19 -23.12
C ALA A 346 24.60 27.36 -23.59
N PHE A 347 24.50 26.02 -23.61
CA PHE A 347 25.51 25.17 -24.23
C PHE A 347 25.42 25.21 -25.77
N SER A 348 24.22 25.15 -26.33
CA SER A 348 23.98 25.22 -27.79
C SER A 348 24.42 26.55 -28.41
N GLU A 349 24.18 27.68 -27.73
CA GLU A 349 24.62 29.01 -28.20
C GLU A 349 26.14 29.09 -28.30
N ARG A 350 26.85 28.63 -27.26
CA ARG A 350 28.32 28.58 -27.24
C ARG A 350 28.89 27.62 -28.29
N ASP A 351 28.26 26.46 -28.49
CA ASP A 351 28.72 25.51 -29.51
C ASP A 351 28.47 26.07 -30.93
N ALA A 352 27.41 26.86 -31.13
CA ALA A 352 27.18 27.62 -32.37
C ALA A 352 28.21 28.75 -32.56
N GLU A 353 28.55 29.51 -31.51
CA GLU A 353 29.62 30.52 -31.52
C GLU A 353 30.95 29.88 -31.93
N PHE A 354 31.35 28.78 -31.28
CA PHE A 354 32.56 28.06 -31.62
C PHE A 354 32.54 27.54 -33.06
N THR A 355 31.40 27.05 -33.55
CA THR A 355 31.24 26.61 -34.94
C THR A 355 31.38 27.77 -35.93
N ALA A 356 30.90 28.97 -35.61
CA ALA A 356 31.11 30.17 -36.41
C ALA A 356 32.59 30.60 -36.41
N ASN A 357 33.23 30.61 -35.24
CA ASN A 357 34.67 30.89 -35.08
C ASN A 357 35.54 29.89 -35.87
N ALA A 358 35.14 28.61 -35.94
CA ALA A 358 35.83 27.61 -36.75
C ALA A 358 35.80 27.95 -38.24
N LYS A 359 34.66 28.40 -38.77
CA LYS A 359 34.54 28.83 -40.19
C LYS A 359 35.40 30.05 -40.49
N LEU A 360 35.39 31.07 -39.62
CA LEU A 360 36.27 32.24 -39.77
C LEU A 360 37.76 31.85 -39.75
N LYS A 361 38.12 30.83 -38.96
CA LYS A 361 39.48 30.27 -38.96
C LYS A 361 39.80 29.44 -40.22
N GLU A 362 38.84 28.72 -40.79
CA GLU A 362 38.99 28.07 -42.10
C GLU A 362 39.21 29.11 -43.23
N GLU A 363 38.45 30.21 -43.21
CA GLU A 363 38.60 31.32 -44.16
C GLU A 363 39.98 32.00 -44.04
N LEU A 364 40.46 32.24 -42.82
CA LEU A 364 41.83 32.74 -42.58
C LEU A 364 42.91 31.77 -43.07
N LEU A 365 42.71 30.46 -42.94
CA LEU A 365 43.67 29.47 -43.44
C LEU A 365 43.73 29.48 -44.97
N ALA A 366 42.59 29.63 -45.64
CA ALA A 366 42.56 29.78 -47.10
C ALA A 366 43.27 31.07 -47.55
N GLU A 367 43.11 32.17 -46.81
CA GLU A 367 43.87 33.42 -47.03
C GLU A 367 45.38 33.20 -46.82
N ALA A 368 45.77 32.47 -45.77
CA ALA A 368 47.16 32.19 -45.40
C ALA A 368 47.87 31.17 -46.32
N GLU A 369 47.13 30.25 -46.93
CA GLU A 369 47.66 29.34 -47.95
C GLU A 369 48.14 30.10 -49.21
N GLY A 370 47.57 31.28 -49.48
CA GLY A 370 47.98 32.17 -50.57
C GLY A 370 49.26 32.98 -50.30
N ILE A 371 49.87 32.89 -49.12
CA ILE A 371 51.14 33.57 -48.82
C ILE A 371 52.28 32.86 -49.57
N ASP A 372 52.86 33.56 -50.55
CA ASP A 372 54.06 33.13 -51.28
C ASP A 372 55.34 33.77 -50.71
N PRO A 373 56.13 33.05 -49.91
CA PRO A 373 57.40 33.55 -49.39
C PRO A 373 58.56 33.46 -50.42
N ALA A 374 58.35 33.00 -51.65
CA ALA A 374 59.39 33.00 -52.69
C ALA A 374 59.51 34.35 -53.42
N GLY A 375 58.40 35.11 -53.52
CA GLY A 375 58.36 36.42 -54.18
C GLY A 375 58.90 37.58 -53.32
N ASP A 376 58.25 37.86 -52.19
CA ASP A 376 58.62 38.93 -51.26
C ASP A 376 58.45 38.47 -49.81
N LEU A 377 59.58 38.27 -49.13
CA LEU A 377 59.65 37.76 -47.76
C LEU A 377 59.21 38.79 -46.71
N GLU A 378 59.34 40.09 -46.96
CA GLU A 378 58.88 41.12 -46.03
C GLU A 378 57.35 41.23 -46.09
N THR A 379 56.79 41.25 -47.30
CA THR A 379 55.34 41.20 -47.50
C THR A 379 54.74 39.89 -46.95
N ALA A 380 55.35 38.73 -47.20
CA ALA A 380 54.87 37.45 -46.69
C ALA A 380 54.86 37.39 -45.15
N ARG A 381 55.90 37.91 -44.48
CA ARG A 381 55.91 38.04 -43.01
C ARG A 381 54.82 38.97 -42.52
N ASN A 382 54.66 40.14 -43.14
CA ASN A 382 53.64 41.12 -42.75
C ASN A 382 52.21 40.61 -42.96
N GLN A 383 51.96 39.78 -43.99
CA GLN A 383 50.69 39.08 -44.18
C GLN A 383 50.47 38.03 -43.09
N LEU A 384 51.47 37.19 -42.80
CA LEU A 384 51.37 36.17 -41.74
C LEU A 384 51.06 36.78 -40.37
N TYR A 385 51.75 37.86 -39.98
CA TYR A 385 51.48 38.54 -38.71
C TYR A 385 50.04 39.07 -38.60
N LYS A 386 49.49 39.65 -39.68
CA LYS A 386 48.09 40.12 -39.70
C LYS A 386 47.09 38.97 -39.61
N ILE A 387 47.40 37.81 -40.18
CA ILE A 387 46.55 36.63 -40.06
C ILE A 387 46.63 36.04 -38.66
N GLN A 388 47.81 36.00 -38.03
CA GLN A 388 47.96 35.58 -36.62
C GLN A 388 47.16 36.49 -35.67
N GLU A 389 47.22 37.81 -35.85
CA GLU A 389 46.43 38.77 -35.07
C GLU A 389 44.91 38.51 -35.22
N ARG A 390 44.43 38.33 -36.46
CA ARG A 390 43.01 37.99 -36.73
C ARG A 390 42.63 36.60 -36.18
N TRP A 391 43.55 35.64 -36.22
CA TRP A 391 43.35 34.29 -35.71
C TRP A 391 43.15 34.25 -34.21
N ASP A 392 43.98 34.99 -33.47
CA ASP A 392 43.87 35.08 -32.02
C ASP A 392 42.59 35.85 -31.63
N ALA A 393 42.22 36.90 -32.38
CA ALA A 393 41.01 37.67 -32.18
C ALA A 393 39.69 36.88 -32.35
N ILE A 394 39.65 35.86 -33.22
CA ILE A 394 38.47 34.99 -33.39
C ILE A 394 38.22 34.08 -32.17
N GLY A 395 39.23 33.84 -31.33
CA GLY A 395 39.06 33.06 -30.11
C GLY A 395 38.89 31.55 -30.33
N LYS A 396 37.90 30.94 -29.64
CA LYS A 396 37.76 29.49 -29.43
C LYS A 396 36.92 28.79 -30.50
N VAL A 397 37.27 27.54 -30.77
CA VAL A 397 36.63 26.65 -31.76
C VAL A 397 36.27 25.29 -31.13
N PRO A 398 35.46 24.43 -31.77
CA PRO A 398 35.04 23.15 -31.21
C PRO A 398 36.26 22.27 -30.94
N ARG A 399 36.24 21.55 -29.80
CA ARG A 399 37.44 20.89 -29.23
C ARG A 399 38.09 19.89 -30.18
N GLU A 400 37.29 19.26 -31.05
CA GLU A 400 37.76 18.35 -32.10
C GLU A 400 38.43 19.05 -33.29
N ARG A 401 38.04 20.29 -33.63
CA ARG A 401 38.65 21.08 -34.72
C ARG A 401 39.93 21.79 -34.32
N ILE A 402 40.17 22.04 -33.02
CA ILE A 402 41.35 22.78 -32.50
C ILE A 402 42.66 22.26 -33.14
N ARG A 403 42.94 20.96 -33.01
CA ARG A 403 44.21 20.38 -33.48
C ARG A 403 44.41 20.44 -35.00
N GLU A 404 43.32 20.34 -35.75
CA GLU A 404 43.34 20.42 -37.21
C GLU A 404 43.65 21.85 -37.65
N LEU A 405 42.93 22.83 -37.09
CA LEU A 405 43.03 24.24 -37.43
C LEU A 405 44.40 24.81 -37.01
N GLU A 406 44.85 24.56 -35.78
CA GLU A 406 46.19 24.95 -35.32
C GLU A 406 47.31 24.26 -36.12
N GLY A 407 47.11 22.99 -36.51
CA GLY A 407 48.08 22.24 -37.32
C GLY A 407 48.29 22.85 -38.71
N LYS A 408 47.20 23.27 -39.37
CA LYS A 408 47.24 23.97 -40.66
C LYS A 408 47.97 25.31 -40.56
N LEU A 409 47.65 26.13 -39.56
CA LEU A 409 48.33 27.43 -39.37
C LEU A 409 49.84 27.22 -39.15
N ARG A 410 50.22 26.29 -38.26
CA ARG A 410 51.63 25.98 -37.98
C ARG A 410 52.40 25.53 -39.22
N ALA A 411 51.77 24.77 -40.13
CA ALA A 411 52.40 24.36 -41.38
C ALA A 411 52.66 25.55 -42.34
N ILE A 412 51.84 26.59 -42.29
CA ILE A 412 52.04 27.84 -43.04
C ILE A 412 53.13 28.69 -42.38
N GLU A 413 53.11 28.82 -41.05
CA GLU A 413 54.16 29.49 -40.27
C GLU A 413 55.54 28.90 -40.54
N GLU A 414 55.65 27.56 -40.52
CA GLU A 414 56.92 26.86 -40.75
C GLU A 414 57.40 27.03 -42.20
N ARG A 415 56.50 27.15 -43.18
CA ARG A 415 56.84 27.45 -44.58
C ARG A 415 57.47 28.84 -44.72
N VAL A 416 56.85 29.86 -44.11
CA VAL A 416 57.36 31.25 -44.13
C VAL A 416 58.67 31.33 -43.35
N ARG A 417 58.75 30.72 -42.16
CA ARG A 417 59.99 30.63 -41.36
C ARG A 417 61.12 29.98 -42.13
N GLY A 418 60.89 28.80 -42.70
CA GLY A 418 61.91 28.07 -43.48
C GLY A 418 62.41 28.84 -44.70
N ALA A 419 61.56 29.66 -45.32
CA ALA A 419 61.94 30.55 -46.42
C ALA A 419 62.78 31.76 -45.95
N VAL A 420 62.43 32.37 -44.80
CA VAL A 420 63.25 33.40 -44.13
C VAL A 420 64.62 32.84 -43.73
N ASP A 421 64.64 31.66 -43.10
CA ASP A 421 65.89 30.98 -42.71
C ASP A 421 66.73 30.57 -43.93
N ALA A 422 66.09 30.28 -45.07
CA ALA A 422 66.78 30.03 -46.34
C ALA A 422 67.30 31.31 -47.00
N GLN A 423 66.66 32.47 -46.80
CA GLN A 423 67.21 33.76 -47.23
C GLN A 423 68.40 34.15 -46.35
N TRP A 424 68.24 34.09 -45.02
CA TRP A 424 69.30 34.41 -44.06
C TRP A 424 70.55 33.54 -44.27
N ARG A 425 70.40 32.25 -44.55
CA ARG A 425 71.53 31.36 -44.90
C ARG A 425 72.23 31.72 -46.21
N ARG A 426 71.52 32.28 -47.19
CA ARG A 426 72.07 32.71 -48.48
C ARG A 426 72.78 34.06 -48.39
N SER A 427 72.33 34.94 -47.49
CA SER A 427 72.91 36.27 -47.25
C SER A 427 73.57 36.37 -45.86
N ASP A 428 74.19 35.29 -45.38
CA ASP A 428 74.81 35.25 -44.04
C ASP A 428 75.96 36.27 -43.96
N PRO A 429 75.80 37.38 -43.21
CA PRO A 429 76.78 38.46 -43.22
C PRO A 429 78.14 38.03 -42.66
N GLU A 430 78.19 37.00 -41.79
CA GLU A 430 79.46 36.47 -41.31
C GLU A 430 80.15 35.62 -42.37
N ALA A 431 79.41 34.85 -43.16
CA ALA A 431 79.98 34.04 -44.24
C ALA A 431 80.47 34.92 -45.41
N GLU A 432 79.70 35.94 -45.78
CA GLU A 432 80.13 36.96 -46.74
C GLU A 432 81.37 37.73 -46.23
N ALA A 433 81.39 38.14 -44.95
CA ALA A 433 82.54 38.82 -44.36
C ALA A 433 83.80 37.92 -44.30
N ARG A 434 83.66 36.62 -44.04
CA ARG A 434 84.77 35.65 -44.08
C ARG A 434 85.34 35.53 -45.51
N VAL A 435 84.48 35.47 -46.53
CA VAL A 435 84.91 35.47 -47.94
C VAL A 435 85.59 36.79 -48.33
N ALA A 436 85.08 37.94 -47.87
CA ALA A 436 85.72 39.24 -48.07
C ALA A 436 87.13 39.29 -47.43
N GLN A 437 87.28 38.78 -46.20
CA GLN A 437 88.59 38.66 -45.53
C GLN A 437 89.56 37.75 -46.29
N PHE A 438 89.11 36.63 -46.84
CA PHE A 438 89.95 35.76 -47.67
C PHE A 438 90.38 36.46 -48.97
N ARG A 439 89.50 37.23 -49.61
CA ARG A 439 89.81 38.00 -50.81
C ARG A 439 90.86 39.09 -50.54
N GLU A 440 90.69 39.85 -49.45
CA GLU A 440 91.69 40.85 -49.01
C GLU A 440 93.07 40.22 -48.77
N ARG A 441 93.12 39.01 -48.17
CA ARG A 441 94.39 38.29 -47.96
C ARG A 441 95.03 37.84 -49.27
N VAL A 442 94.26 37.34 -50.23
CA VAL A 442 94.77 37.01 -51.57
C VAL A 442 95.38 38.25 -52.23
N GLU A 443 94.65 39.35 -52.29
CA GLU A 443 95.14 40.61 -52.88
C GLU A 443 96.40 41.12 -52.17
N GLN A 444 96.46 41.03 -50.84
CA GLN A 444 97.64 41.40 -50.05
C GLN A 444 98.88 40.57 -50.45
N PHE A 445 98.77 39.25 -50.57
CA PHE A 445 99.90 38.40 -50.94
C PHE A 445 100.28 38.51 -52.43
N GLU A 446 99.31 38.74 -53.31
CA GLU A 446 99.59 39.04 -54.73
C GLU A 446 100.31 40.37 -54.92
N ALA A 447 99.93 41.40 -54.18
CA ALA A 447 100.63 42.68 -54.17
C ALA A 447 102.05 42.56 -53.59
N GLN A 448 102.26 41.69 -52.59
CA GLN A 448 103.60 41.35 -52.09
C GLN A 448 104.43 40.60 -53.13
N ALA A 449 103.85 39.62 -53.83
CA ALA A 449 104.51 38.90 -54.92
C ALA A 449 104.90 39.85 -56.07
N ALA A 450 104.00 40.75 -56.49
CA ALA A 450 104.29 41.75 -57.51
C ALA A 450 105.43 42.71 -57.10
N LYS A 451 105.45 43.17 -55.85
CA LYS A 451 106.57 43.98 -55.31
C LYS A 451 107.87 43.18 -55.23
N ALA A 452 107.82 41.91 -54.85
CA ALA A 452 109.00 41.03 -54.81
C ALA A 452 109.57 40.76 -56.21
N ARG A 453 108.71 40.61 -57.23
CA ARG A 453 109.11 40.51 -58.64
C ARG A 453 109.80 41.79 -59.13
N ALA A 454 109.24 42.95 -58.80
CA ALA A 454 109.87 44.24 -59.13
C ALA A 454 111.23 44.46 -58.43
N ALA A 455 111.42 43.87 -57.24
CA ALA A 455 112.68 43.93 -56.48
C ALA A 455 113.70 42.82 -56.83
N GLY A 456 113.33 41.83 -57.65
CA GLY A 456 114.21 40.73 -58.05
C GLY A 456 114.51 39.68 -56.96
N ASP A 457 113.82 39.71 -55.82
CA ASP A 457 114.06 38.82 -54.68
C ASP A 457 113.35 37.47 -54.87
N LYS A 458 114.04 36.51 -55.52
CA LYS A 458 113.51 35.17 -55.83
C LYS A 458 112.86 34.48 -54.64
N ARG A 459 113.47 34.55 -53.44
CA ARG A 459 112.95 33.87 -52.25
C ARG A 459 111.65 34.50 -51.75
N ARG A 460 111.54 35.83 -51.80
CA ARG A 460 110.28 36.52 -51.45
C ARG A 460 109.19 36.33 -52.50
N ILE A 461 109.56 36.20 -53.79
CA ILE A 461 108.61 35.87 -54.87
C ILE A 461 107.98 34.50 -54.59
N GLU A 462 108.80 33.44 -54.45
CA GLU A 462 108.33 32.08 -54.20
C GLU A 462 107.46 31.98 -52.93
N GLN A 463 107.85 32.65 -51.84
CA GLN A 463 107.09 32.65 -50.59
C GLN A 463 105.74 33.38 -50.70
N ALA A 464 105.71 34.56 -51.32
CA ALA A 464 104.47 35.33 -51.49
C ALA A 464 103.53 34.67 -52.52
N GLU A 465 104.05 34.04 -53.57
CA GLU A 465 103.26 33.29 -54.54
C GLU A 465 102.67 32.00 -53.95
N ALA A 466 103.44 31.26 -53.14
CA ALA A 466 102.95 30.09 -52.43
C ALA A 466 101.86 30.46 -51.41
N GLN A 467 102.02 31.56 -50.68
CA GLN A 467 100.99 32.06 -49.77
C GLN A 467 99.75 32.54 -50.55
N ALA A 468 99.90 33.32 -51.62
CA ALA A 468 98.77 33.73 -52.47
C ALA A 468 98.02 32.53 -53.08
N ALA A 469 98.72 31.46 -53.46
CA ALA A 469 98.12 30.21 -53.92
C ALA A 469 97.30 29.53 -52.81
N GLN A 470 97.87 29.36 -51.62
CA GLN A 470 97.17 28.76 -50.47
C GLN A 470 95.91 29.55 -50.07
N TRP A 471 95.98 30.88 -50.00
CA TRP A 471 94.81 31.72 -49.70
C TRP A 471 93.79 31.74 -50.85
N ARG A 472 94.21 31.56 -52.13
CA ARG A 472 93.27 31.36 -53.25
C ARG A 472 92.51 30.05 -53.16
N GLU A 473 93.15 28.95 -52.77
CA GLU A 473 92.47 27.67 -52.56
C GLU A 473 91.41 27.79 -51.45
N TRP A 474 91.72 28.49 -50.36
CA TRP A 474 90.75 28.75 -49.28
C TRP A 474 89.64 29.71 -49.68
N LEU A 475 89.93 30.76 -50.46
CA LEU A 475 88.92 31.65 -51.03
C LEU A 475 87.97 30.88 -51.96
N ALA A 476 88.50 30.09 -52.88
CA ALA A 476 87.71 29.30 -53.82
C ALA A 476 86.82 28.26 -53.10
N ALA A 477 87.34 27.60 -52.06
CA ALA A 477 86.56 26.69 -51.23
C ALA A 477 85.45 27.42 -50.46
N ALA A 478 85.69 28.63 -49.96
CA ALA A 478 84.70 29.44 -49.24
C ALA A 478 83.63 30.02 -50.19
N GLU A 479 84.01 30.46 -51.39
CA GLU A 479 83.09 30.91 -52.44
C GLU A 479 82.21 29.75 -52.95
N GLN A 480 82.78 28.55 -53.16
CA GLN A 480 81.99 27.35 -53.47
C GLN A 480 81.04 26.96 -52.33
N ALA A 481 81.48 27.08 -51.07
CA ALA A 481 80.65 26.79 -49.91
C ALA A 481 79.50 27.79 -49.70
N LEU A 482 79.64 29.04 -50.19
CA LEU A 482 78.52 29.98 -50.31
C LEU A 482 77.59 29.60 -51.48
N ALA A 483 78.16 29.27 -52.65
CA ALA A 483 77.39 28.99 -53.86
C ALA A 483 76.60 27.66 -53.84
N THR A 484 76.84 26.79 -52.86
CA THR A 484 76.18 25.46 -52.71
C THR A 484 75.29 25.34 -51.46
N ARG A 485 74.92 26.45 -50.82
CA ARG A 485 74.06 26.53 -49.62
C ARG A 485 72.68 27.14 -49.85
#